data_AF-A0A970JU11-F1
#
_entry.id   AF-A0A970JU11-F1
#
_cell.length_a   1.000
_cell.length_b   1.000
_cell.length_c   1.000
_cell.angle_alpha   90.00
_cell.angle_beta   90.00
_cell.angle_gamma   90.00
#
_symmetry.space_group_name_H-M   'P 1'
#
loop_
_entity.id
_entity.type
_entity.pdbx_description
1 polymer ?
#
loop_
_entity_poly.entity_id
_entity_poly.type
_entity_poly.pdbx_seq_one_letter_code
_entity_poly.pdbx_strand_id
1 'polypeptide(L)'
;MSTFSLLYPQGYEKQKKTSLSDLSFYTKLGLDRLVRIPIKGTLPWVDEQEQFAQLLTSDAEVIQYRLDVVEDLINNPKLCETLTEVLPQIETIAQLRADKGRVSDITACLYSISEIELYTDCVDLLYNSINNAKPASTGLTTLLEMIQDVYNSEEYQKLKRNAKELMEQTRSIRSVTIGVNLNPQLQAVEAGVVAVNSEFFRSGDIIDRILRLDRADDGFRCLTPLIPYGQSRADQTATVFNSAVNHALDQIFRSTVRSWRPIIRRYLAQNTDYLVNLAKEIRLLLGAVEFTKKMRSLGMPMCKPEVYPLEAKVFAAKT
;
A
#
# COMPACT_ATOMS: atom_id res chain seq x y z
N MET A 1 -1.90 22.55 -2.48
CA MET A 1 -0.99 22.33 -1.32
C MET A 1 0.35 21.96 -1.89
N SER A 2 1.43 22.61 -1.45
CA SER A 2 2.79 22.22 -1.80
C SER A 2 3.01 20.77 -1.36
N THR A 3 3.25 19.87 -2.31
CA THR A 3 3.46 18.45 -2.03
C THR A 3 4.73 18.31 -1.18
N PHE A 4 4.59 17.87 0.07
CA PHE A 4 5.73 17.58 0.95
C PHE A 4 6.67 16.55 0.30
N SER A 5 7.98 16.73 0.49
CA SER A 5 9.02 15.85 -0.06
C SER A 5 10.18 15.66 0.92
N LEU A 6 10.68 14.44 1.01
CA LEU A 6 11.91 14.08 1.70
C LEU A 6 13.16 14.23 0.79
N LEU A 7 12.98 14.51 -0.50
CA LEU A 7 14.08 14.72 -1.44
C LEU A 7 14.33 16.20 -1.78
N TYR A 8 13.38 17.09 -1.49
CA TYR A 8 13.49 18.50 -1.81
C TYR A 8 13.04 19.38 -0.63
N PRO A 9 13.76 20.49 -0.35
CA PRO A 9 13.32 21.48 0.63
C PRO A 9 11.94 22.07 0.30
N GLN A 10 11.25 22.55 1.33
CA GLN A 10 9.95 23.21 1.14
C GLN A 10 10.10 24.48 0.30
N GLY A 11 9.22 24.64 -0.70
CA GLY A 11 9.27 25.79 -1.61
C GLY A 11 10.33 25.69 -2.70
N TYR A 12 11.03 24.56 -2.81
CA TYR A 12 12.00 24.32 -3.87
C TYR A 12 11.31 24.25 -5.24
N GLU A 13 11.51 25.28 -6.07
CA GLU A 13 11.16 25.24 -7.49
C GLU A 13 12.32 24.63 -8.26
N LYS A 14 12.07 23.50 -8.95
CA LYS A 14 13.09 22.80 -9.74
C LYS A 14 13.62 23.74 -10.82
N GLN A 15 14.76 24.38 -10.56
CA GLN A 15 15.38 25.28 -11.52
C GLN A 15 15.87 24.43 -12.70
N LYS A 16 15.35 24.71 -13.92
CA LYS A 16 15.76 24.02 -15.16
C LYS A 16 17.28 24.11 -15.45
N LYS A 17 18.02 24.97 -14.75
CA LYS A 17 19.44 25.27 -15.00
C LYS A 17 20.45 24.34 -14.30
N THR A 18 20.04 23.51 -13.34
CA THR A 18 20.94 22.67 -12.52
C THR A 18 20.91 21.17 -12.86
N SER A 19 20.23 20.78 -13.94
CA SER A 19 20.32 19.43 -14.50
C SER A 19 21.71 19.19 -15.05
N LEU A 20 22.40 18.14 -14.60
CA LEU A 20 23.65 17.70 -15.23
C LEU A 20 23.40 17.45 -16.72
N SER A 21 24.25 18.02 -17.57
CA SER A 21 24.10 17.98 -19.03
C SER A 21 24.52 16.62 -19.64
N ASP A 22 25.35 15.86 -18.93
CA ASP A 22 25.79 14.52 -19.33
C ASP A 22 25.59 13.55 -18.16
N LEU A 23 24.77 12.51 -18.38
CA LEU A 23 24.49 11.43 -17.44
C LEU A 23 25.13 10.10 -17.87
N SER A 24 25.90 10.08 -18.97
CA SER A 24 26.56 8.87 -19.49
C SER A 24 27.56 8.26 -18.49
N PHE A 25 28.05 9.06 -17.54
CA PHE A 25 28.94 8.61 -16.48
C PHE A 25 28.24 7.70 -15.46
N TYR A 26 26.92 7.84 -15.27
CA TYR A 26 26.17 7.09 -14.26
C TYR A 26 26.27 5.57 -14.51
N THR A 27 26.05 5.14 -15.75
CA THR A 27 26.19 3.74 -16.18
C THR A 27 27.65 3.28 -16.12
N LYS A 28 28.62 4.16 -16.37
CA LYS A 28 30.05 3.81 -16.33
C LYS A 28 30.56 3.55 -14.91
N LEU A 29 30.02 4.26 -13.92
CA LEU A 29 30.36 4.07 -12.50
C LEU A 29 29.74 2.80 -11.90
N GLY A 30 28.78 2.17 -12.58
CA GLY A 30 28.11 0.96 -12.10
C GLY A 30 27.33 1.17 -10.80
N LEU A 31 26.88 2.42 -10.53
CA LEU A 31 26.18 2.77 -9.29
C LEU A 31 24.85 2.01 -9.15
N ASP A 32 24.23 1.67 -10.28
CA ASP A 32 23.06 0.80 -10.40
C ASP A 32 23.27 -0.57 -9.74
N ARG A 33 24.49 -1.10 -9.76
CA ARG A 33 24.82 -2.41 -9.17
C ARG A 33 25.13 -2.33 -7.67
N LEU A 34 25.46 -1.12 -7.20
CA LEU A 34 25.94 -0.88 -5.85
C LEU A 34 24.78 -0.53 -4.90
N VAL A 35 23.85 0.31 -5.35
CA VAL A 35 22.67 0.69 -4.57
C VAL A 35 21.58 -0.36 -4.79
N ARG A 36 21.40 -1.24 -3.81
CA ARG A 36 20.23 -2.13 -3.76
C ARG A 36 19.17 -1.45 -2.90
N ILE A 37 17.99 -1.24 -3.47
CA ILE A 37 16.82 -0.80 -2.71
C ILE A 37 16.21 -2.05 -2.06
N PRO A 38 15.83 -2.00 -0.78
CA PRO A 38 15.14 -3.12 -0.14
C PRO A 38 13.80 -3.37 -0.85
N ILE A 39 13.66 -4.54 -1.44
CA ILE A 39 12.40 -4.99 -2.06
C ILE A 39 11.63 -5.77 -1.00
N LYS A 40 10.64 -5.13 -0.38
CA LYS A 40 9.51 -5.82 0.26
C LYS A 40 8.24 -5.29 -0.39
N GLY A 41 7.45 -6.17 -0.99
CA GLY A 41 6.26 -5.78 -1.75
C GLY A 41 5.91 -6.77 -2.86
N THR A 42 4.75 -6.56 -3.49
CA THR A 42 4.25 -7.41 -4.59
C THR A 42 4.52 -6.81 -5.97
N LEU A 43 4.88 -5.53 -6.04
CA LEU A 43 5.26 -4.92 -7.31
C LEU A 43 6.69 -5.31 -7.67
N PRO A 44 6.94 -5.86 -8.86
CA PRO A 44 8.26 -5.82 -9.43
C PRO A 44 8.64 -4.35 -9.52
N TRP A 45 9.68 -3.94 -8.80
CA TRP A 45 10.35 -2.72 -9.17
C TRP A 45 10.90 -2.98 -10.58
N VAL A 46 10.23 -2.41 -11.59
CA VAL A 46 10.87 -2.23 -12.89
C VAL A 46 12.16 -1.50 -12.54
N ASP A 47 13.28 -1.99 -13.04
CA ASP A 47 14.61 -1.42 -12.83
C ASP A 47 14.59 0.03 -13.35
N GLU A 48 14.04 0.95 -12.56
CA GLU A 48 13.89 2.38 -12.86
C GLU A 48 15.26 3.03 -12.59
N GLN A 49 16.31 2.46 -13.17
CA GLN A 49 17.69 2.94 -13.11
C GLN A 49 17.80 4.40 -13.60
N GLU A 50 16.87 4.82 -14.48
CA GLU A 50 16.70 6.20 -14.91
C GLU A 50 16.30 7.16 -13.77
N GLN A 51 15.62 6.69 -12.71
CA GLN A 51 15.17 7.57 -11.62
C GLN A 51 16.33 8.10 -10.77
N PHE A 52 17.37 7.31 -10.51
CA PHE A 52 18.53 7.80 -9.77
C PHE A 52 19.29 8.87 -10.54
N ALA A 53 19.46 8.67 -11.86
CA ALA A 53 20.10 9.65 -12.72
C ALA A 53 19.33 10.99 -12.73
N GLN A 54 17.99 10.94 -12.69
CA GLN A 54 17.12 12.13 -12.62
C GLN A 54 17.19 12.88 -11.28
N LEU A 55 17.75 12.26 -10.24
CA LEU A 55 17.92 12.86 -8.92
C LEU A 55 19.28 13.53 -8.75
N LEU A 56 20.22 13.29 -9.65
CA LEU A 56 21.51 13.99 -9.63
C LEU A 56 21.29 15.49 -9.84
N THR A 57 21.93 16.29 -8.99
CA THR A 57 21.80 17.74 -8.97
C THR A 57 23.12 18.37 -8.55
N SER A 58 23.38 19.59 -9.02
CA SER A 58 24.48 20.44 -8.56
C SER A 58 24.04 21.48 -7.52
N ASP A 59 22.77 21.42 -7.09
CA ASP A 59 22.21 22.34 -6.11
C ASP A 59 22.65 21.96 -4.68
N ALA A 60 23.47 22.81 -4.07
CA ALA A 60 24.04 22.59 -2.75
C ALA A 60 22.97 22.48 -1.65
N GLU A 61 21.87 23.23 -1.74
CA GLU A 61 20.80 23.20 -0.76
C GLU A 61 20.07 21.85 -0.79
N VAL A 62 19.77 21.35 -1.99
CA VAL A 62 19.13 20.03 -2.17
C VAL A 62 20.04 18.90 -1.73
N ILE A 63 21.34 18.99 -2.03
CA ILE A 63 22.32 17.97 -1.62
C ILE A 63 22.40 17.94 -0.09
N GLN A 64 22.56 19.10 0.57
CA GLN A 64 22.64 19.19 2.02
C GLN A 64 21.38 18.64 2.69
N TYR A 65 20.20 19.04 2.21
CA TYR A 65 18.91 18.57 2.73
C TYR A 65 18.80 17.03 2.71
N ARG A 66 19.16 16.40 1.59
CA ARG A 66 19.13 14.93 1.47
C ARG A 66 20.14 14.25 2.37
N LEU A 67 21.34 14.82 2.51
CA LEU A 67 22.38 14.30 3.40
C LEU A 67 21.94 14.33 4.86
N ASP A 68 21.28 15.40 5.29
CA ASP A 68 20.73 15.53 6.64
C ASP A 68 19.68 14.43 6.91
N VAL A 69 18.76 14.21 5.96
CA VAL A 69 17.73 13.15 6.07
C VAL A 69 18.36 11.76 6.11
N VAL A 70 19.35 11.47 5.26
CA VAL A 70 20.04 10.17 5.25
C VAL A 70 20.83 9.94 6.53
N GLU A 71 21.51 10.96 7.05
CA GLU A 71 22.23 10.88 8.33
C GLU A 71 21.30 10.54 9.49
N ASP A 72 20.15 11.21 9.58
CA ASP A 72 19.15 10.87 10.58
C ASP A 72 18.66 9.43 10.44
N LEU A 73 18.34 8.97 9.23
CA LEU A 73 17.92 7.58 9.01
C LEU A 73 19.00 6.58 9.43
N ILE A 74 20.27 6.87 9.13
CA ILE A 74 21.41 6.05 9.59
C ILE A 74 21.44 5.96 11.13
N ASN A 75 21.20 7.08 11.80
CA ASN A 75 21.23 7.19 13.27
C ASN A 75 19.95 6.66 13.95
N ASN A 76 18.86 6.45 13.20
CA ASN A 76 17.57 5.98 13.71
C ASN A 76 17.17 4.64 13.05
N PRO A 77 17.84 3.51 13.34
CA PRO A 77 17.58 2.23 12.68
C PRO A 77 16.15 1.71 12.87
N LYS A 78 15.51 2.00 14.02
CA LYS A 78 14.12 1.61 14.28
C LYS A 78 13.14 2.31 13.34
N LEU A 79 13.41 3.57 13.01
CA LEU A 79 12.63 4.32 12.02
C LEU A 79 12.77 3.68 10.64
N CYS A 80 13.97 3.24 10.25
CA CYS A 80 14.17 2.51 8.99
C CYS A 80 13.36 1.20 8.94
N GLU A 81 13.31 0.43 10.02
CA GLU A 81 12.48 -0.78 10.11
C GLU A 81 11.01 -0.45 9.87
N THR A 82 10.47 0.55 10.59
CA THR A 82 9.07 0.97 10.43
C THR A 82 8.77 1.45 9.02
N LEU A 83 9.63 2.31 8.44
CA LEU A 83 9.46 2.77 7.06
C LEU A 83 9.45 1.59 6.08
N THR A 84 10.33 0.60 6.29
CA THR A 84 10.39 -0.62 5.48
C THR A 84 9.13 -1.48 5.61
N GLU A 85 8.54 -1.54 6.80
CA GLU A 85 7.30 -2.29 7.09
C GLU A 85 6.05 -1.66 6.46
N VAL A 86 6.01 -0.32 6.39
CA VAL A 86 4.87 0.44 5.87
C VAL A 86 4.85 0.47 4.32
N LEU A 87 6.00 0.36 3.66
CA LEU A 87 6.10 0.42 2.19
C LEU A 87 5.15 -0.56 1.44
N PRO A 88 5.07 -1.86 1.78
CA PRO A 88 4.14 -2.79 1.16
C PRO A 88 2.67 -2.36 1.31
N GLN A 89 2.29 -1.81 2.46
CA GLN A 89 0.91 -1.36 2.70
C GLN A 89 0.56 -0.18 1.78
N ILE A 90 1.49 0.76 1.61
CA ILE A 90 1.33 1.88 0.68
C ILE A 90 1.22 1.40 -0.78
N GLU A 91 1.97 0.36 -1.17
CA GLU A 91 1.81 -0.26 -2.50
C GLU A 91 0.41 -0.85 -2.69
N THR A 92 -0.07 -1.59 -1.70
CA THR A 92 -1.42 -2.19 -1.75
C THR A 92 -2.48 -1.10 -1.85
N ILE A 93 -2.33 0.02 -1.14
CA ILE A 93 -3.20 1.20 -1.29
C ILE A 93 -3.21 1.70 -2.75
N ALA A 94 -2.04 1.85 -3.37
CA ALA A 94 -1.95 2.31 -4.75
C ALA A 94 -2.59 1.31 -5.75
N GLN A 95 -2.41 0.01 -5.54
CA GLN A 95 -3.05 -1.04 -6.34
C GLN A 95 -4.58 -1.00 -6.22
N LEU A 96 -5.10 -0.92 -4.98
CA LEU A 96 -6.54 -0.80 -4.73
C LEU A 96 -7.14 0.40 -5.45
N ARG A 97 -6.43 1.54 -5.49
CA ARG A 97 -6.86 2.73 -6.26
C ARG A 97 -6.92 2.47 -7.76
N ALA A 98 -5.92 1.79 -8.32
CA ALA A 98 -5.88 1.48 -9.75
C ALA A 98 -7.02 0.54 -10.18
N ASP A 99 -7.38 -0.41 -9.32
CA ASP A 99 -8.38 -1.43 -9.63
C ASP A 99 -9.83 -0.97 -9.37
N LYS A 100 -10.04 0.08 -8.56
CA LYS A 100 -11.38 0.63 -8.26
C LYS A 100 -12.22 0.96 -9.50
N GLY A 101 -11.60 1.40 -10.59
CA GLY A 101 -12.31 1.74 -11.84
C GLY A 101 -12.77 0.54 -12.65
N ARG A 102 -12.39 -0.69 -12.27
CA ARG A 102 -12.59 -1.92 -13.07
C ARG A 102 -13.57 -2.91 -12.45
N VAL A 103 -14.11 -2.59 -11.27
CA VAL A 103 -14.93 -3.52 -10.46
C VAL A 103 -16.33 -2.94 -10.18
N SER A 104 -17.24 -3.77 -9.64
CA SER A 104 -18.58 -3.34 -9.25
C SER A 104 -18.56 -2.27 -8.16
N ASP A 105 -19.67 -1.54 -7.99
CA ASP A 105 -19.79 -0.47 -7.00
C ASP A 105 -19.56 -0.98 -5.55
N ILE A 106 -20.00 -2.20 -5.18
CA ILE A 106 -19.62 -2.79 -3.87
C ILE A 106 -18.15 -3.08 -3.82
N THR A 107 -17.61 -3.77 -4.81
CA THR A 107 -16.21 -4.20 -4.77
C THR A 107 -15.29 -2.99 -4.65
N ALA A 108 -15.62 -1.89 -5.34
CA ALA A 108 -14.96 -0.60 -5.19
C ALA A 108 -15.13 -0.02 -3.77
N CYS A 109 -16.27 -0.20 -3.14
CA CYS A 109 -16.49 0.18 -1.74
C CYS A 109 -15.66 -0.68 -0.78
N LEU A 110 -15.58 -2.01 -0.97
CA LEU A 110 -14.73 -2.91 -0.20
C LEU A 110 -13.27 -2.49 -0.31
N TYR A 111 -12.79 -2.22 -1.52
CA TYR A 111 -11.43 -1.71 -1.74
C TYR A 111 -11.21 -0.37 -1.05
N SER A 112 -12.24 0.48 -0.97
CA SER A 112 -12.15 1.74 -0.24
C SER A 112 -12.06 1.57 1.27
N ILE A 113 -12.77 0.58 1.84
CA ILE A 113 -12.68 0.24 3.27
C ILE A 113 -11.28 -0.31 3.57
N SER A 114 -10.81 -1.28 2.77
CA SER A 114 -9.46 -1.83 2.90
C SER A 114 -8.38 -0.76 2.76
N GLU A 115 -8.55 0.19 1.85
CA GLU A 115 -7.63 1.31 1.69
C GLU A 115 -7.55 2.18 2.96
N ILE A 116 -8.69 2.48 3.59
CA ILE A 116 -8.73 3.25 4.83
C ILE A 116 -8.07 2.48 5.96
N GLU A 117 -8.32 1.17 6.10
CA GLU A 117 -7.69 0.32 7.12
C GLU A 117 -6.16 0.35 6.97
N LEU A 118 -5.66 0.06 5.77
CA LEU A 118 -4.23 0.10 5.47
C LEU A 118 -3.63 1.48 5.75
N TYR A 119 -4.34 2.56 5.39
CA TYR A 119 -3.90 3.92 5.67
C TYR A 119 -3.82 4.18 7.18
N THR A 120 -4.83 3.77 7.95
CA THR A 120 -4.83 3.95 9.40
C THR A 120 -3.71 3.15 10.05
N ASP A 121 -3.45 1.93 9.58
CA ASP A 121 -2.35 1.09 10.06
C ASP A 121 -0.99 1.72 9.75
N CYS A 122 -0.81 2.29 8.54
CA CYS A 122 0.40 3.03 8.19
C CYS A 122 0.64 4.20 9.15
N VAL A 123 -0.37 5.03 9.39
CA VAL A 123 -0.26 6.19 10.27
C VAL A 123 0.02 5.77 11.72
N ASP A 124 -0.66 4.74 12.22
CA ASP A 124 -0.43 4.18 13.56
C ASP A 124 1.00 3.66 13.73
N LEU A 125 1.48 2.85 12.78
CA LEU A 125 2.82 2.28 12.81
C LEU A 125 3.88 3.38 12.80
N LEU A 126 3.70 4.37 11.92
CA LEU A 126 4.59 5.51 11.85
C LEU A 126 4.56 6.30 13.17
N TYR A 127 3.37 6.67 13.67
CA TYR A 127 3.18 7.42 14.92
C TYR A 127 3.83 6.73 16.12
N ASN A 128 3.62 5.42 16.28
CA ASN A 128 4.20 4.66 17.40
C ASN A 128 5.74 4.61 17.35
N SER A 129 6.34 4.71 16.16
CA SER A 129 7.79 4.75 15.98
C SER A 129 8.39 6.14 16.33
N ILE A 130 7.59 7.21 16.21
CA ILE A 130 8.00 8.61 16.49
C ILE A 130 8.48 8.78 17.92
N ASN A 131 7.84 8.13 18.90
CA ASN A 131 8.15 8.32 20.31
C ASN A 131 9.60 8.02 20.70
N ASN A 132 10.31 7.24 19.87
CA ASN A 132 11.71 6.86 20.12
C ASN A 132 12.70 7.58 19.19
N ALA A 133 12.23 8.28 18.16
CA ALA A 133 13.06 8.95 17.18
C ALA A 133 13.22 10.43 17.55
N LYS A 134 14.44 10.96 17.42
CA LYS A 134 14.74 12.40 17.55
C LYS A 134 15.58 12.84 16.36
N PRO A 135 14.99 12.92 15.15
CA PRO A 135 15.71 13.41 13.99
C PRO A 135 16.06 14.89 14.16
N ALA A 136 17.13 15.33 13.51
CA ALA A 136 17.56 16.72 13.46
C ALA A 136 17.28 17.38 12.10
N SER A 137 17.12 16.58 11.05
CA SER A 137 16.84 17.04 9.69
C SER A 137 15.45 17.66 9.60
N THR A 138 15.34 18.75 8.86
CA THR A 138 14.07 19.42 8.59
C THR A 138 13.06 18.47 7.94
N GLY A 139 13.52 17.61 7.01
CA GLY A 139 12.66 16.69 6.27
C GLY A 139 11.97 15.66 7.17
N LEU A 140 12.74 14.95 8.02
CA LEU A 140 12.12 13.97 8.92
C LEU A 140 11.35 14.64 10.04
N THR A 141 11.83 15.75 10.60
CA THR A 141 11.08 16.48 11.64
C THR A 141 9.71 16.90 11.14
N THR A 142 9.65 17.49 9.93
CA THR A 142 8.37 17.86 9.28
C THR A 142 7.49 16.64 9.02
N LEU A 143 8.05 15.52 8.54
CA LEU A 143 7.28 14.29 8.34
C LEU A 143 6.65 13.79 9.65
N LEU A 144 7.42 13.79 10.74
CA LEU A 144 6.94 13.34 12.04
C LEU A 144 5.83 14.26 12.58
N GLU A 145 5.99 15.58 12.45
CA GLU A 145 4.96 16.56 12.80
C GLU A 145 3.68 16.32 12.00
N MET A 146 3.78 16.14 10.68
CA MET A 146 2.62 15.84 9.82
C MET A 146 1.89 14.56 10.26
N ILE A 147 2.63 13.50 10.60
CA ILE A 147 2.03 12.24 11.06
C ILE A 147 1.36 12.44 12.42
N GLN A 148 1.98 13.20 13.33
CA GLN A 148 1.43 13.51 14.64
C GLN A 148 0.15 14.35 14.54
N ASP A 149 0.11 15.34 13.65
CA ASP A 149 -1.07 16.16 13.39
C ASP A 149 -2.23 15.33 12.83
N VAL A 150 -1.95 14.47 11.85
CA VAL A 150 -2.95 13.54 11.29
C VAL A 150 -3.48 12.61 12.39
N TYR A 151 -2.59 11.96 13.15
CA TYR A 151 -2.97 11.00 14.18
C TYR A 151 -3.84 11.63 15.28
N ASN A 152 -3.51 12.84 15.71
CA ASN A 152 -4.25 13.55 16.77
C ASN A 152 -5.54 14.22 16.28
N SER A 153 -5.76 14.29 14.97
CA SER A 153 -6.96 14.91 14.42
C SER A 153 -8.23 14.13 14.76
N GLU A 154 -9.29 14.84 15.16
CA GLU A 154 -10.59 14.19 15.41
C GLU A 154 -11.15 13.50 14.16
N GLU A 155 -10.85 14.04 12.97
CA GLU A 155 -11.31 13.48 11.69
C GLU A 155 -10.70 12.10 11.46
N TYR A 156 -9.39 11.94 11.66
CA TYR A 156 -8.70 10.65 11.59
C TYR A 156 -9.25 9.66 12.61
N GLN A 157 -9.44 10.08 13.87
CA GLN A 157 -9.94 9.21 14.93
C GLN A 157 -11.40 8.75 14.70
N LYS A 158 -12.23 9.61 14.08
CA LYS A 158 -13.59 9.23 13.65
C LYS A 158 -13.52 8.27 12.46
N LEU A 159 -12.68 8.54 11.46
CA LEU A 159 -12.51 7.69 10.29
C LEU A 159 -12.08 6.27 10.70
N LYS A 160 -11.07 6.15 11.56
CA LYS A 160 -10.53 4.87 12.04
C LYS A 160 -11.58 4.02 12.74
N ARG A 161 -12.35 4.60 13.67
CA ARG A 161 -13.44 3.88 14.38
C ARG A 161 -14.52 3.42 13.42
N ASN A 162 -15.00 4.34 12.59
CA ASN A 162 -16.06 4.08 11.65
C ASN A 162 -15.64 2.98 10.64
N ALA A 163 -14.38 3.01 10.17
CA ALA A 163 -13.87 2.06 9.18
C ALA A 163 -13.77 0.65 9.76
N LYS A 164 -13.35 0.55 11.02
CA LYS A 164 -13.31 -0.71 11.77
C LYS A 164 -14.70 -1.34 11.93
N GLU A 165 -15.69 -0.56 12.37
CA GLU A 165 -17.08 -1.04 12.53
C GLU A 165 -17.66 -1.59 11.23
N LEU A 166 -17.44 -0.89 10.11
CA LEU A 166 -17.86 -1.37 8.80
C LEU A 166 -17.13 -2.63 8.35
N MET A 167 -15.81 -2.68 8.56
CA MET A 167 -15.01 -3.82 8.14
C MET A 167 -15.41 -5.07 8.93
N GLU A 168 -15.74 -4.93 10.21
CA GLU A 168 -16.31 -6.02 11.02
C GLU A 168 -17.65 -6.52 10.46
N GLN A 169 -18.53 -5.60 10.02
CA GLN A 169 -19.79 -5.97 9.34
C GLN A 169 -19.58 -6.66 7.99
N THR A 170 -18.42 -6.48 7.36
CA THR A 170 -18.18 -6.89 5.96
C THR A 170 -17.23 -8.09 5.82
N ARG A 171 -16.23 -8.24 6.71
CA ARG A 171 -15.32 -9.41 6.77
C ARG A 171 -16.02 -10.69 7.21
N SER A 172 -17.18 -10.56 7.83
CA SER A 172 -18.05 -11.68 8.18
C SER A 172 -18.73 -12.31 6.97
N ILE A 173 -18.54 -11.82 5.74
CA ILE A 173 -19.14 -12.43 4.56
C ILE A 173 -18.17 -13.47 4.00
N ARG A 174 -18.42 -14.74 4.30
CA ARG A 174 -17.68 -15.88 3.73
C ARG A 174 -18.49 -16.66 2.71
N SER A 175 -19.82 -16.63 2.80
CA SER A 175 -20.70 -17.27 1.83
C SER A 175 -22.09 -16.65 1.78
N VAL A 176 -22.86 -17.02 0.75
CA VAL A 176 -24.28 -16.69 0.61
C VAL A 176 -25.09 -17.97 0.43
N THR A 177 -26.28 -18.01 1.02
CA THR A 177 -27.27 -19.06 0.78
C THR A 177 -28.19 -18.60 -0.34
N ILE A 178 -28.28 -19.38 -1.42
CA ILE A 178 -29.13 -19.07 -2.58
C ILE A 178 -30.32 -20.02 -2.58
N GLY A 179 -31.53 -19.45 -2.61
CA GLY A 179 -32.77 -20.17 -2.86
C GLY A 179 -33.07 -20.17 -4.35
N VAL A 180 -33.49 -21.32 -4.89
CA VAL A 180 -33.88 -21.46 -6.30
C VAL A 180 -35.24 -22.15 -6.38
N ASN A 181 -36.21 -21.48 -6.99
CA ASN A 181 -37.53 -22.02 -7.28
C ASN A 181 -37.49 -22.81 -8.60
N LEU A 182 -38.10 -24.00 -8.59
CA LEU A 182 -38.20 -24.87 -9.77
C LEU A 182 -39.66 -24.98 -10.26
N ASN A 183 -39.85 -25.07 -11.57
CA ASN A 183 -41.15 -25.44 -12.14
C ASN A 183 -41.37 -26.98 -12.07
N PRO A 184 -42.56 -27.50 -12.45
CA PRO A 184 -42.81 -28.94 -12.49
C PRO A 184 -41.87 -29.76 -13.40
N GLN A 185 -41.17 -29.10 -14.32
CA GLN A 185 -40.16 -29.69 -15.20
C GLN A 185 -38.73 -29.60 -14.63
N LEU A 186 -38.59 -29.21 -13.35
CA LEU A 186 -37.33 -29.03 -12.63
C LEU A 186 -36.39 -27.97 -13.24
N GLN A 187 -36.94 -27.00 -13.96
CA GLN A 187 -36.19 -25.86 -14.48
C GLN A 187 -36.22 -24.70 -13.47
N ALA A 188 -35.08 -24.01 -13.29
CA ALA A 188 -34.99 -22.83 -12.45
C ALA A 188 -35.85 -21.68 -13.03
N VAL A 189 -36.77 -21.16 -12.22
CA VAL A 189 -37.66 -20.05 -12.60
C VAL A 189 -37.26 -18.74 -11.90
N GLU A 190 -36.81 -18.84 -10.66
CA GLU A 190 -36.42 -17.69 -9.84
C GLU A 190 -35.30 -18.11 -8.89
N ALA A 191 -34.34 -17.21 -8.65
CA ALA A 191 -33.27 -17.43 -7.69
C ALA A 191 -32.95 -16.14 -6.93
N GLY A 192 -32.66 -16.26 -5.64
CA GLY A 192 -32.36 -15.12 -4.78
C GLY A 192 -31.44 -15.48 -3.62
N VAL A 193 -30.74 -14.47 -3.09
CA VAL A 193 -29.93 -14.61 -1.87
C VAL A 193 -30.88 -14.61 -0.66
N VAL A 194 -30.84 -15.68 0.13
CA VAL A 194 -31.70 -15.91 1.31
C VAL A 194 -30.96 -15.54 2.59
N ALA A 195 -29.65 -15.78 2.65
CA ALA A 195 -28.82 -15.44 3.80
C ALA A 195 -27.38 -15.11 3.38
N VAL A 196 -26.70 -14.33 4.23
CA VAL A 196 -25.28 -14.02 4.13
C VAL A 196 -24.61 -14.57 5.38
N ASN A 197 -23.55 -15.36 5.22
CA ASN A 197 -22.98 -16.16 6.31
C ASN A 197 -21.48 -15.91 6.51
N SER A 198 -21.02 -16.13 7.74
CA SER A 198 -19.61 -16.04 8.15
C SER A 198 -18.80 -17.32 8.05
N GLU A 199 -19.41 -18.39 7.56
CA GLU A 199 -18.78 -19.68 7.36
C GLU A 199 -18.75 -20.03 5.86
N PHE A 200 -17.74 -20.79 5.45
CA PHE A 200 -17.63 -21.28 4.08
C PHE A 200 -18.54 -22.49 3.89
N PHE A 201 -19.33 -22.50 2.82
CA PHE A 201 -19.93 -23.74 2.33
C PHE A 201 -18.83 -24.69 1.86
N ARG A 202 -18.94 -25.96 2.26
CA ARG A 202 -17.99 -27.02 1.89
C ARG A 202 -18.70 -28.02 0.98
N SER A 203 -18.15 -28.23 -0.20
CA SER A 203 -18.55 -29.35 -1.05
C SER A 203 -17.92 -30.61 -0.46
N GLY A 204 -18.75 -31.48 0.13
CA GLY A 204 -18.25 -32.73 0.69
C GLY A 204 -17.71 -33.61 -0.43
N ASP A 205 -16.44 -34.03 -0.31
CA ASP A 205 -15.89 -35.06 -1.18
C ASP A 205 -16.74 -36.33 -1.01
N ILE A 206 -17.10 -36.98 -2.12
CA ILE A 206 -17.99 -38.16 -2.11
C ILE A 206 -17.37 -39.28 -1.25
N ILE A 207 -16.03 -39.33 -1.18
CA ILE A 207 -15.25 -40.27 -0.36
C ILE A 207 -15.36 -39.94 1.14
N ASP A 208 -15.43 -38.67 1.52
CA ASP A 208 -15.58 -38.23 2.92
C ASP A 208 -17.00 -38.53 3.45
N ARG A 209 -18.02 -38.52 2.58
CA ARG A 209 -19.40 -38.93 2.93
C ARG A 209 -19.55 -40.41 3.26
N ILE A 210 -18.76 -41.29 2.62
CA ILE A 210 -18.81 -42.73 2.85
C ILE A 210 -18.05 -43.12 4.12
N LEU A 211 -17.00 -42.37 4.48
CA LEU A 211 -16.09 -42.72 5.58
C LEU A 211 -16.45 -42.09 6.94
N ARG A 212 -17.32 -41.07 6.99
CA ARG A 212 -17.59 -40.31 8.24
C ARG A 212 -19.07 -40.19 8.53
N LEU A 213 -19.64 -41.30 8.99
CA LEU A 213 -21.03 -41.42 9.45
C LEU A 213 -21.34 -40.68 10.76
N ASP A 214 -20.35 -40.12 11.45
CA ASP A 214 -20.57 -39.45 12.75
C ASP A 214 -19.94 -38.06 12.80
N ARG A 215 -20.75 -37.03 12.49
CA ARG A 215 -20.69 -35.72 13.17
C ARG A 215 -21.85 -34.82 12.73
N ALA A 216 -22.41 -34.10 13.71
CA ALA A 216 -23.54 -33.19 13.57
C ALA A 216 -23.41 -32.28 12.34
N ASP A 217 -24.52 -32.12 11.63
CA ASP A 217 -24.65 -31.24 10.48
C ASP A 217 -24.54 -29.78 10.93
N ASP A 218 -23.52 -29.07 10.45
CA ASP A 218 -23.29 -27.66 10.72
C ASP A 218 -24.10 -26.76 9.78
N GLY A 219 -24.86 -27.32 8.84
CA GLY A 219 -25.70 -26.58 7.89
C GLY A 219 -24.94 -25.94 6.72
N PHE A 220 -23.61 -26.08 6.68
CA PHE A 220 -22.73 -25.48 5.66
C PHE A 220 -22.16 -26.51 4.68
N ARG A 221 -22.83 -27.65 4.51
CA ARG A 221 -22.43 -28.71 3.57
C ARG A 221 -23.27 -28.65 2.30
N CYS A 222 -22.62 -28.41 1.16
CA CYS A 222 -23.30 -28.48 -0.14
C CYS A 222 -23.63 -29.94 -0.48
N LEU A 223 -24.87 -30.19 -0.92
CA LEU A 223 -25.29 -31.50 -1.43
C LEU A 223 -24.54 -31.85 -2.72
N THR A 224 -24.40 -30.88 -3.62
CA THR A 224 -23.60 -30.94 -4.84
C THR A 224 -23.11 -29.52 -5.20
N PRO A 225 -21.87 -29.33 -5.69
CA PRO A 225 -21.42 -28.03 -6.18
C PRO A 225 -22.09 -27.65 -7.50
N LEU A 226 -22.54 -26.40 -7.62
CA LEU A 226 -23.01 -25.83 -8.90
C LEU A 226 -21.85 -25.43 -9.81
N ILE A 227 -20.67 -25.13 -9.24
CA ILE A 227 -19.42 -24.85 -9.98
C ILE A 227 -18.34 -25.80 -9.45
N PRO A 228 -17.73 -26.65 -10.29
CA PRO A 228 -16.70 -27.59 -9.85
C PRO A 228 -15.43 -26.88 -9.37
N TYR A 229 -14.85 -27.36 -8.27
CA TYR A 229 -13.62 -26.83 -7.70
C TYR A 229 -12.43 -27.11 -8.64
N GLY A 230 -11.62 -26.10 -8.97
CA GLY A 230 -10.37 -26.28 -9.72
C GLY A 230 -10.46 -26.21 -11.25
N GLN A 231 -11.63 -25.95 -11.86
CA GLN A 231 -11.71 -25.63 -13.29
C GLN A 231 -11.34 -24.16 -13.58
N SER A 232 -10.70 -23.94 -14.73
CA SER A 232 -10.11 -22.66 -15.14
C SER A 232 -11.09 -21.50 -15.06
N ARG A 233 -10.64 -20.35 -14.50
CA ARG A 233 -11.37 -19.07 -14.41
C ARG A 233 -11.85 -18.51 -15.76
N ALA A 234 -11.51 -19.14 -16.88
CA ALA A 234 -11.89 -18.74 -18.24
C ALA A 234 -13.27 -19.28 -18.69
N ASP A 235 -13.99 -20.00 -17.84
CA ASP A 235 -15.30 -20.55 -18.21
C ASP A 235 -16.39 -19.44 -18.20
N GLN A 236 -17.09 -19.29 -19.34
CA GLN A 236 -18.11 -18.24 -19.51
C GLN A 236 -19.26 -18.41 -18.52
N THR A 237 -19.60 -19.66 -18.18
CA THR A 237 -20.67 -20.01 -17.23
C THR A 237 -20.37 -19.51 -15.81
N ALA A 238 -19.12 -19.66 -15.36
CA ALA A 238 -18.69 -19.16 -14.05
C ALA A 238 -18.72 -17.62 -14.00
N THR A 239 -18.41 -16.96 -15.12
CA THR A 239 -18.45 -15.49 -15.21
C THR A 239 -19.87 -14.94 -15.05
N VAL A 240 -20.87 -15.57 -15.70
CA VAL A 240 -22.28 -15.17 -15.62
C VAL A 240 -22.87 -15.43 -14.23
N PHE A 241 -22.53 -16.56 -13.60
CA PHE A 241 -22.98 -16.84 -12.24
C PHE A 241 -22.38 -15.84 -11.23
N ASN A 242 -21.07 -15.58 -11.34
CA ASN A 242 -20.39 -14.61 -10.47
C ASN A 242 -20.97 -13.20 -10.63
N SER A 243 -21.31 -12.78 -11.86
CA SER A 243 -21.92 -11.46 -12.07
C SER A 243 -23.31 -11.34 -11.45
N ALA A 244 -24.12 -12.40 -11.50
CA ALA A 244 -25.44 -12.44 -10.85
C ALA A 244 -25.34 -12.38 -9.32
N VAL A 245 -24.43 -13.14 -8.71
CA VAL A 245 -24.17 -13.10 -7.26
C VAL A 245 -23.66 -11.73 -6.85
N ASN A 246 -22.71 -11.15 -7.59
CA ASN A 246 -22.22 -9.81 -7.32
C ASN A 246 -23.32 -8.76 -7.42
N HIS A 247 -24.26 -8.89 -8.37
CA HIS A 247 -25.40 -7.98 -8.47
C HIS A 247 -26.36 -8.09 -7.27
N ALA A 248 -26.64 -9.30 -6.79
CA ALA A 248 -27.48 -9.49 -5.61
C ALA A 248 -26.82 -8.93 -4.35
N LEU A 249 -25.51 -9.16 -4.18
CA LEU A 249 -24.73 -8.52 -3.13
C LEU A 249 -24.79 -6.99 -3.27
N ASP A 250 -24.62 -6.45 -4.49
CA ASP A 250 -24.71 -5.01 -4.84
C ASP A 250 -26.01 -4.38 -4.31
N GLN A 251 -27.11 -5.10 -4.38
CA GLN A 251 -28.39 -4.65 -3.85
C GLN A 251 -28.47 -4.71 -2.32
N ILE A 252 -27.97 -5.78 -1.70
CA ILE A 252 -28.02 -5.99 -0.24
C ILE A 252 -27.20 -4.93 0.50
N PHE A 253 -25.97 -4.64 0.06
CA PHE A 253 -25.10 -3.68 0.75
C PHE A 253 -25.22 -2.25 0.22
N ARG A 254 -26.19 -1.99 -0.67
CA ARG A 254 -26.34 -0.68 -1.33
C ARG A 254 -26.46 0.48 -0.34
N SER A 255 -27.20 0.30 0.75
CA SER A 255 -27.39 1.30 1.80
C SER A 255 -26.09 1.59 2.55
N THR A 256 -25.36 0.55 2.94
CA THR A 256 -24.05 0.64 3.60
C THR A 256 -23.05 1.39 2.73
N VAL A 257 -22.91 1.00 1.45
CA VAL A 257 -22.04 1.67 0.47
C VAL A 257 -22.43 3.15 0.28
N ARG A 258 -23.73 3.44 0.15
CA ARG A 258 -24.22 4.79 -0.13
C ARG A 258 -23.96 5.76 1.02
N SER A 259 -24.10 5.31 2.26
CA SER A 259 -23.85 6.14 3.45
C SER A 259 -22.38 6.56 3.58
N TRP A 260 -21.46 5.77 3.04
CA TRP A 260 -20.01 5.93 3.22
C TRP A 260 -19.26 6.53 2.04
N ARG A 261 -19.82 6.41 0.84
CA ARG A 261 -19.26 7.01 -0.38
C ARG A 261 -18.82 8.49 -0.20
N PRO A 262 -19.56 9.35 0.52
CA PRO A 262 -19.13 10.74 0.75
C PRO A 262 -17.91 10.85 1.68
N ILE A 263 -17.87 10.04 2.75
CA ILE A 263 -16.78 10.03 3.74
C ILE A 263 -15.48 9.57 3.08
N ILE A 264 -15.57 8.46 2.34
CA ILE A 264 -14.47 7.88 1.55
C ILE A 264 -13.92 8.90 0.56
N ARG A 265 -14.79 9.50 -0.27
CA ARG A 265 -14.38 10.46 -1.30
C ARG A 265 -13.73 11.70 -0.71
N ARG A 266 -14.28 12.22 0.40
CA ARG A 266 -13.75 13.41 1.07
C ARG A 266 -12.36 13.13 1.63
N TYR A 267 -12.17 12.03 2.34
CA TYR A 267 -10.92 11.76 3.05
C TYR A 267 -9.81 11.25 2.13
N LEU A 268 -10.11 10.29 1.24
CA LEU A 268 -9.09 9.71 0.37
C LEU A 268 -8.50 10.73 -0.60
N ALA A 269 -9.33 11.59 -1.18
CA ALA A 269 -8.88 12.62 -2.13
C ALA A 269 -8.04 13.74 -1.49
N GLN A 270 -8.05 13.87 -0.16
CA GLN A 270 -7.40 14.97 0.55
C GLN A 270 -6.15 14.51 1.32
N ASN A 271 -6.15 13.29 1.86
CA ASN A 271 -5.22 12.91 2.93
C ASN A 271 -4.33 11.70 2.63
N THR A 272 -4.35 11.15 1.42
CA THR A 272 -3.66 9.87 1.16
C THR A 272 -2.72 9.85 -0.04
N ASP A 273 -2.76 10.89 -0.89
CA ASP A 273 -1.85 11.01 -2.03
C ASP A 273 -0.41 11.28 -1.59
N TYR A 274 -0.22 11.97 -0.46
CA TYR A 274 1.11 12.29 0.04
C TYR A 274 1.89 11.02 0.44
N LEU A 275 1.25 10.01 1.07
CA LEU A 275 1.92 8.76 1.44
C LEU A 275 2.36 7.96 0.21
N VAL A 276 1.51 7.90 -0.82
CA VAL A 276 1.83 7.19 -2.07
C VAL A 276 3.01 7.86 -2.77
N ASN A 277 3.06 9.19 -2.80
CA ASN A 277 4.19 9.93 -3.36
C ASN A 277 5.46 9.73 -2.54
N LEU A 278 5.37 9.78 -1.20
CA LEU A 278 6.49 9.55 -0.30
C LEU A 278 7.07 8.15 -0.39
N ALA A 279 6.28 7.12 -0.73
CA ALA A 279 6.77 5.75 -0.79
C ALA A 279 7.95 5.57 -1.78
N LYS A 280 7.97 6.33 -2.89
CA LYS A 280 9.11 6.31 -3.82
C LYS A 280 10.36 6.94 -3.19
N GLU A 281 10.18 8.08 -2.54
CA GLU A 281 11.27 8.81 -1.89
C GLU A 281 11.85 8.04 -0.69
N ILE A 282 11.00 7.44 0.13
CA ILE A 282 11.38 6.60 1.27
C ILE A 282 12.23 5.42 0.80
N ARG A 283 11.81 4.70 -0.26
CA ARG A 283 12.59 3.59 -0.84
C ARG A 283 13.99 4.02 -1.23
N LEU A 284 14.11 5.15 -1.91
CA LEU A 284 15.40 5.68 -2.34
C LEU A 284 16.32 5.98 -1.16
N LEU A 285 15.80 6.68 -0.15
CA LEU A 285 16.55 7.05 1.05
C LEU A 285 16.97 5.81 1.85
N LEU A 286 16.09 4.81 1.98
CA LEU A 286 16.44 3.53 2.59
C LEU A 286 17.53 2.80 1.79
N GLY A 287 17.48 2.83 0.46
CA GLY A 287 18.55 2.30 -0.38
C GLY A 287 19.90 2.99 -0.13
N ALA A 288 19.92 4.30 0.08
CA ALA A 288 21.14 5.03 0.44
C ALA A 288 21.67 4.66 1.83
N VAL A 289 20.78 4.44 2.81
CA VAL A 289 21.13 3.96 4.15
C VAL A 289 21.71 2.54 4.09
N GLU A 290 21.09 1.63 3.35
CA GLU A 290 21.58 0.26 3.16
C GLU A 290 22.92 0.22 2.46
N PHE A 291 23.10 1.03 1.40
CA PHE A 291 24.38 1.18 0.73
C PHE A 291 25.46 1.62 1.72
N THR A 292 25.20 2.68 2.51
CA THR A 292 26.15 3.18 3.51
C THR A 292 26.51 2.12 4.55
N LYS A 293 25.51 1.39 5.07
CA LYS A 293 25.72 0.28 6.02
C LYS A 293 26.57 -0.84 5.40
N LYS A 294 26.30 -1.21 4.15
CA LYS A 294 27.05 -2.23 3.42
C LYS A 294 28.50 -1.82 3.20
N MET A 295 28.76 -0.58 2.79
CA MET A 295 30.12 -0.07 2.61
C MET A 295 30.91 -0.11 3.92
N ARG A 296 30.29 0.34 5.03
CA ARG A 296 30.88 0.25 6.39
C ARG A 296 31.18 -1.20 6.79
N SER A 297 30.28 -2.15 6.51
CA SER A 297 30.52 -3.58 6.81
C SER A 297 31.67 -4.21 6.00
N LEU A 298 31.99 -3.63 4.84
CA LEU A 298 33.13 -4.04 4.01
C LEU A 298 34.44 -3.36 4.44
N GLY A 299 34.44 -2.62 5.55
CA GLY A 299 35.62 -1.91 6.05
C GLY A 299 35.90 -0.59 5.33
N MET A 300 34.97 -0.10 4.50
CA MET A 300 35.13 1.19 3.82
C MET A 300 34.58 2.32 4.70
N PRO A 301 35.40 3.33 5.07
CA PRO A 301 34.93 4.46 5.87
C PRO A 301 33.94 5.30 5.06
N MET A 302 32.83 5.68 5.70
CA MET A 302 31.77 6.49 5.10
C MET A 302 31.42 7.66 6.04
N CYS A 303 31.47 8.89 5.54
CA CYS A 303 31.12 10.11 6.25
C CYS A 303 30.03 10.91 5.52
N LYS A 304 29.37 11.79 6.25
CA LYS A 304 28.53 12.85 5.67
C LYS A 304 29.48 13.97 5.17
N PRO A 305 29.48 14.30 3.87
CA PRO A 305 30.34 15.35 3.36
C PRO A 305 29.79 16.74 3.73
N GLU A 306 30.70 17.71 3.82
CA GLU A 306 30.36 19.13 3.93
C GLU A 306 30.12 19.68 2.51
N VAL A 307 28.93 20.24 2.28
CA VAL A 307 28.52 20.68 0.95
C VAL A 307 28.90 22.14 0.73
N TYR A 308 29.59 22.42 -0.38
CA TYR A 308 29.92 23.76 -0.83
C TYR A 308 29.19 24.09 -2.13
N PRO A 309 28.90 25.38 -2.41
CA PRO A 309 28.36 25.82 -3.69
C PRO A 309 29.22 25.39 -4.87
N LEU A 310 28.61 25.11 -6.02
CA LEU A 310 29.28 24.63 -7.23
C LEU A 310 30.42 25.57 -7.68
N GLU A 311 30.22 26.88 -7.50
CA GLU A 311 31.16 27.94 -7.88
C GLU A 311 32.47 27.86 -7.10
N ALA A 312 32.44 27.31 -5.88
CA ALA A 312 33.62 27.18 -5.03
C ALA A 312 34.61 26.15 -5.55
N LYS A 313 34.15 25.14 -6.31
CA LYS A 313 34.97 24.06 -6.91
C LYS A 313 35.95 23.40 -5.92
N VAL A 314 35.51 23.17 -4.69
CA VAL A 314 36.32 22.57 -3.62
C VAL A 314 36.08 21.06 -3.55
N PHE A 315 37.16 20.28 -3.50
CA PHE A 315 37.13 18.87 -3.11
C PHE A 315 38.28 18.61 -2.14
N ALA A 316 37.95 18.21 -0.92
CA ALA A 316 38.90 17.83 0.11
C ALA A 316 38.46 16.53 0.77
N ALA A 317 39.30 15.50 0.70
CA ALA A 317 39.10 14.23 1.40
C ALA A 317 40.16 14.11 2.49
N LYS A 318 39.72 14.04 3.75
CA LYS A 318 40.58 13.73 4.89
C LYS A 318 40.35 12.25 5.25
N THR A 319 41.42 11.46 5.21
CA THR A 319 41.43 10.04 5.62
C THR A 319 41.56 9.90 7.12
#